data_AF-A0A1R2BIA8-F1
#
_entry.id   AF-A0A1R2BIA8-F1
#
_cell.length_a   1.000
_cell.length_b   1.000
_cell.length_c   1.000
_cell.angle_alpha   90.00
_cell.angle_beta   90.00
_cell.angle_gamma   90.00
#
_symmetry.space_group_name_H-M   'P 1'
#
loop_
_entity.id
_entity.type
_entity.pdbx_description
1 polymer ?
#
loop_
_entity_poly.entity_id
_entity_poly.type
_entity_poly.pdbx_seq_one_letter_code
_entity_poly.pdbx_strand_id
1 'polypeptide(L)'
;MSQTENLVIALSEYKDSVILIKSGSPLDEFPINYSKSEPNGKFALISSISTHMTLGGLTEEISSIYGQNVISEHLNKKKYSLGDIVYIPPLNKENPLRHIILLVLDPSLELANPHERSTFKEIIIKALEEAERHGMEAVILPGIGCGNSGMPLQYVADVNFEAIEEFIGRYESRGSLKLFSVCLRQNIELEVFKDVWRNRSNRYRMCWINR
;
A
#
# COMPACT_ATOMS: atom_id res chain seq x y z
N MET A 1 -20.06 6.96 -16.21
CA MET A 1 -19.00 6.57 -15.26
C MET A 1 -18.95 7.63 -14.20
N SER A 2 -19.50 7.36 -13.01
CA SER A 2 -19.36 8.29 -11.89
C SER A 2 -17.88 8.33 -11.52
N GLN A 3 -17.26 9.50 -11.62
CA GLN A 3 -16.00 9.75 -10.95
C GLN A 3 -16.27 9.56 -9.46
N THR A 4 -15.82 8.45 -8.89
CA THR A 4 -15.79 8.31 -7.44
C THR A 4 -14.74 9.32 -6.98
N GLU A 5 -15.17 10.45 -6.43
CA GLU A 5 -14.25 11.43 -5.86
C GLU A 5 -13.45 10.72 -4.76
N ASN A 6 -12.13 10.57 -4.97
CA ASN A 6 -11.21 10.09 -3.96
C ASN A 6 -11.15 11.13 -2.83
N LEU A 7 -12.03 10.96 -1.85
CA LEU A 7 -12.13 11.87 -0.71
C LEU A 7 -10.95 11.63 0.22
N VAL A 8 -10.16 12.68 0.47
CA VAL A 8 -9.19 12.68 1.57
C VAL A 8 -9.97 12.68 2.87
N ILE A 9 -9.72 11.66 3.68
CA ILE A 9 -10.44 11.39 4.92
C ILE A 9 -9.61 11.78 6.13
N ALA A 10 -8.30 11.54 6.06
CA ALA A 10 -7.35 12.02 7.04
C ALA A 10 -6.04 12.40 6.36
N LEU A 11 -5.40 13.43 6.88
CA LEU A 11 -4.06 13.86 6.51
C LEU A 11 -3.30 14.16 7.79
N SER A 12 -2.05 13.74 7.83
CA SER A 12 -1.18 14.03 8.96
C SER A 12 0.27 14.08 8.59
N GLU A 13 1.02 14.77 9.43
CA GLU A 13 2.46 14.73 9.46
C GLU A 13 2.91 13.82 10.60
N TYR A 14 3.73 12.83 10.26
CA TYR A 14 4.45 12.00 11.22
C TYR A 14 5.94 12.14 10.96
N LYS A 15 6.64 12.79 11.89
CA LYS A 15 8.03 13.25 11.68
C LYS A 15 8.10 14.14 10.43
N ASP A 16 8.85 13.74 9.41
CA ASP A 16 9.04 14.46 8.15
C ASP A 16 8.31 13.80 6.96
N SER A 17 7.33 12.94 7.26
CA SER A 17 6.54 12.21 6.28
C SER A 17 5.05 12.52 6.44
N VAL A 18 4.30 12.34 5.35
CA VAL A 18 2.85 12.54 5.28
C VAL A 18 2.16 11.19 5.14
N ILE A 19 1.16 10.96 5.99
CA ILE A 19 0.27 9.80 5.89
C ILE A 19 -1.13 10.30 5.51
N LEU A 20 -1.64 9.79 4.39
CA LEU A 20 -2.97 10.06 3.86
C LEU A 20 -3.85 8.82 3.99
N ILE A 21 -5.09 9.02 4.42
CA ILE A 21 -6.15 8.02 4.34
C ILE A 21 -7.21 8.53 3.37
N LYS A 22 -7.57 7.70 2.39
CA LYS A 22 -8.51 8.07 1.32
C LYS A 22 -9.54 6.98 1.09
N SER A 23 -10.74 7.38 0.70
CA SER A 23 -11.72 6.43 0.15
C SER A 23 -11.44 6.19 -1.33
N GLY A 24 -11.50 4.94 -1.77
CA GLY A 24 -11.42 4.57 -3.18
C GLY A 24 -10.34 3.53 -3.48
N SER A 25 -10.07 3.32 -4.77
CA SER A 25 -9.04 2.38 -5.22
C SER A 25 -7.65 3.04 -5.19
N PRO A 26 -6.59 2.30 -4.82
CA PRO A 26 -5.21 2.70 -5.12
C PRO A 26 -4.98 3.10 -6.59
N LEU A 27 -5.73 2.51 -7.52
CA LEU A 27 -5.63 2.80 -8.96
C LEU A 27 -6.22 4.17 -9.36
N ASP A 28 -7.18 4.67 -8.58
CA ASP A 28 -7.88 5.94 -8.86
C ASP A 28 -7.05 7.17 -8.43
N GLU A 29 -5.96 6.95 -7.68
CA GLU A 29 -5.18 8.02 -7.10
C GLU A 29 -4.09 8.53 -8.06
N PHE A 30 -2.85 8.08 -7.86
CA PHE A 30 -1.69 8.52 -8.62
C PHE A 30 -1.45 7.78 -9.94
N PRO A 31 -1.76 6.48 -10.10
CA PRO A 31 -1.32 5.76 -11.30
C PRO A 31 -2.02 6.19 -12.60
N ILE A 32 -3.29 6.59 -12.60
CA ILE A 32 -4.02 6.88 -13.86
C ILE A 32 -4.06 8.38 -14.20
N ASN A 33 -4.18 9.24 -13.19
CA ASN A 33 -4.29 10.69 -13.39
C ASN A 33 -2.93 11.40 -13.32
N TYR A 34 -2.02 10.94 -12.46
CA TYR A 34 -0.73 11.61 -12.22
C TYR A 34 0.37 11.14 -13.19
N SER A 35 0.38 9.87 -13.61
CA SER A 35 1.35 9.37 -14.60
C SER A 35 1.27 10.09 -15.95
N LYS A 36 0.07 10.59 -16.32
CA LYS A 36 -0.14 11.41 -17.52
C LYS A 36 0.51 12.80 -17.41
N SER A 37 0.53 13.40 -16.22
CA SER A 37 1.11 14.73 -15.97
C SER A 37 2.58 14.66 -15.56
N GLU A 38 3.01 13.60 -14.88
CA GLU A 38 4.38 13.36 -14.42
C GLU A 38 4.86 11.94 -14.75
N PRO A 39 5.32 11.69 -15.99
CA PRO A 39 5.80 10.36 -16.44
C PRO A 39 7.04 9.85 -15.68
N ASN A 40 7.78 10.75 -15.04
CA ASN A 40 8.94 10.45 -14.22
C ASN A 40 8.62 10.47 -12.72
N GLY A 41 7.33 10.51 -12.36
CA GLY A 41 6.90 10.49 -10.97
C GLY A 41 7.49 9.29 -10.23
N LYS A 42 8.07 9.56 -9.07
CA LYS A 42 8.71 8.56 -8.21
C LYS A 42 7.71 8.02 -7.22
N PHE A 43 6.79 7.19 -7.71
CA PHE A 43 5.80 6.55 -6.86
C PHE A 43 5.69 5.06 -7.15
N ALA A 44 5.40 4.29 -6.12
CA ALA A 44 5.11 2.86 -6.23
C ALA A 44 3.67 2.54 -5.80
N LEU A 45 3.05 1.64 -6.55
CA LEU A 45 1.78 1.01 -6.20
C LEU A 45 2.07 -0.32 -5.51
N ILE A 46 1.58 -0.45 -4.28
CA ILE A 46 1.71 -1.63 -3.46
C ILE A 46 0.41 -2.44 -3.54
N SER A 47 0.52 -3.76 -3.72
CA SER A 47 -0.58 -4.71 -3.64
C SER A 47 -0.11 -6.02 -3.01
N SER A 48 -1.03 -6.93 -2.70
CA SER A 48 -0.69 -8.25 -2.17
C SER A 48 -1.06 -9.37 -3.13
N ILE A 49 -0.32 -10.47 -3.09
CA ILE A 49 -0.65 -11.71 -3.79
C ILE A 49 -0.54 -12.88 -2.81
N SER A 50 -1.38 -13.90 -2.99
CA SER A 50 -1.31 -15.10 -2.15
C SER A 50 -0.03 -15.89 -2.41
N THR A 51 0.39 -16.72 -1.45
CA THR A 51 1.48 -17.71 -1.62
C THR A 51 1.25 -18.70 -2.78
N HIS A 52 0.02 -18.84 -3.27
CA HIS A 52 -0.34 -19.62 -4.45
C HIS A 52 -0.18 -18.86 -5.78
N MET A 53 0.29 -17.61 -5.75
CA MET A 53 0.45 -16.73 -6.92
C MET A 53 -0.84 -16.55 -7.73
N THR A 54 -2.00 -16.69 -7.08
CA THR A 54 -3.30 -16.50 -7.73
C THR A 54 -3.60 -15.02 -7.85
N LEU A 55 -3.90 -14.56 -9.08
CA LEU A 55 -4.36 -13.19 -9.30
C LEU A 55 -5.77 -13.02 -8.72
N GLY A 56 -5.99 -11.94 -8.01
CA GLY A 56 -7.29 -11.55 -7.49
C GLY A 56 -7.25 -10.13 -6.91
N GLY A 57 -8.44 -9.56 -6.68
CA GLY A 57 -8.60 -8.23 -6.10
C GLY A 57 -7.78 -7.17 -6.85
N LEU A 58 -7.09 -6.31 -6.10
CA LEU A 58 -6.27 -5.24 -6.67
C LEU A 58 -5.18 -5.76 -7.62
N THR A 59 -4.58 -6.92 -7.34
CA THR A 59 -3.51 -7.47 -8.19
C THR A 59 -4.03 -7.92 -9.56
N GLU A 60 -5.27 -8.40 -9.64
CA GLU A 60 -5.93 -8.72 -10.91
C GLU A 60 -6.29 -7.47 -11.72
N GLU A 61 -6.76 -6.42 -11.04
CA GLU A 61 -7.03 -5.11 -11.67
C GLU A 61 -5.74 -4.48 -12.22
N ILE A 62 -4.65 -4.52 -11.42
CA ILE A 62 -3.31 -4.12 -11.86
C ILE A 62 -2.92 -4.93 -13.10
N SER A 63 -3.09 -6.25 -13.07
CA SER A 63 -2.72 -7.15 -14.17
C SER A 63 -3.45 -6.81 -15.48
N SER A 64 -4.73 -6.46 -15.38
CA SER A 64 -5.56 -6.06 -16.52
C SER A 64 -5.10 -4.74 -17.16
N ILE A 65 -4.59 -3.79 -16.37
CA ILE A 65 -4.06 -2.52 -16.87
C ILE A 65 -2.63 -2.67 -17.38
N TYR A 66 -1.82 -3.45 -16.66
CA TYR A 66 -0.39 -3.57 -16.92
C TYR A 66 -0.06 -4.45 -18.12
N GLY A 67 -0.89 -5.45 -18.37
CA GLY A 67 -0.65 -6.54 -19.31
C GLY A 67 -0.49 -7.86 -18.57
N GLN A 68 -1.51 -8.73 -18.66
CA GLN A 68 -1.58 -9.96 -17.87
C GLN A 68 -0.38 -10.91 -18.07
N ASN A 69 0.12 -11.00 -19.30
CA ASN A 69 1.29 -11.83 -19.61
C ASN A 69 2.54 -11.37 -18.86
N VAL A 70 2.74 -10.06 -18.71
CA VAL A 70 3.94 -9.48 -18.07
C VAL A 70 3.94 -9.76 -16.57
N ILE A 71 2.79 -9.64 -15.90
CA ILE A 71 2.69 -9.93 -14.46
C ILE A 71 2.93 -11.42 -14.23
N SER A 72 2.32 -12.27 -15.05
CA SER A 72 2.49 -13.73 -14.98
C SER A 72 3.95 -14.14 -15.19
N GLU A 73 4.66 -13.53 -16.13
CA GLU A 73 6.10 -13.73 -16.32
C GLU A 73 6.89 -13.39 -15.06
N HIS A 74 6.60 -12.28 -14.38
CA HIS A 74 7.27 -11.90 -13.14
C HIS A 74 7.02 -12.90 -12.01
N LEU A 75 5.78 -13.36 -11.86
CA LEU A 75 5.38 -14.34 -10.85
C LEU A 75 5.97 -15.74 -11.09
N ASN A 76 6.31 -16.06 -12.35
CA ASN A 76 6.90 -17.35 -12.73
C ASN A 76 8.44 -17.35 -12.76
N LYS A 77 9.12 -16.21 -12.50
CA LYS A 77 10.59 -16.12 -12.52
C LYS A 77 11.26 -17.06 -11.52
N LYS A 78 10.62 -17.29 -10.38
CA LYS A 78 11.11 -18.17 -9.31
C LYS A 78 9.95 -18.63 -8.44
N LYS A 79 10.23 -19.58 -7.55
CA LYS A 79 9.32 -19.90 -6.46
C LYS A 79 9.37 -18.78 -5.42
N TYR A 80 8.20 -18.31 -5.02
CA TYR A 80 8.01 -17.31 -3.97
C TYR A 80 7.47 -17.96 -2.70
N SER A 81 7.87 -17.42 -1.56
CA SER A 81 7.46 -17.84 -0.22
C SER A 81 6.79 -16.69 0.52
N LEU A 82 6.11 -17.00 1.64
CA LEU A 82 5.55 -15.98 2.52
C LEU A 82 6.59 -14.90 2.85
N GLY A 83 6.22 -13.65 2.62
CA GLY A 83 7.04 -12.47 2.92
C GLY A 83 8.11 -12.14 1.88
N ASP A 84 8.14 -12.85 0.75
CA ASP A 84 8.86 -12.38 -0.42
C ASP A 84 8.18 -11.13 -1.02
N ILE A 85 9.01 -10.28 -1.64
CA ILE A 85 8.57 -9.09 -2.36
C ILE A 85 8.83 -9.29 -3.85
N VAL A 86 7.82 -9.00 -4.67
CA VAL A 86 7.92 -8.99 -6.13
C VAL A 86 7.90 -7.55 -6.61
N TYR A 87 9.04 -7.09 -7.11
CA TYR A 87 9.14 -5.80 -7.78
C TYR A 87 8.92 -5.96 -9.29
N ILE A 88 8.03 -5.13 -9.83
CA ILE A 88 7.71 -5.09 -11.25
C ILE A 88 8.00 -3.66 -11.76
N PRO A 89 9.06 -3.48 -12.56
CA PRO A 89 9.45 -2.17 -13.08
C PRO A 89 8.55 -1.75 -14.25
N PRO A 90 8.48 -0.44 -14.58
CA PRO A 90 7.64 0.08 -15.66
C PRO A 90 7.88 -0.63 -16.99
N LEU A 91 6.81 -1.05 -17.66
CA LEU A 91 6.88 -1.79 -18.92
C LEU A 91 7.37 -0.88 -20.05
N ASN A 92 6.77 0.31 -20.15
CA ASN A 92 7.12 1.36 -21.11
C ASN A 92 6.64 2.73 -20.59
N LYS A 93 6.91 3.79 -21.36
CA LYS A 93 6.51 5.17 -20.98
C LYS A 93 5.00 5.44 -21.06
N GLU A 94 4.26 4.60 -21.78
CA GLU A 94 2.81 4.75 -22.00
C GLU A 94 1.98 4.05 -20.93
N ASN A 95 2.59 3.09 -20.21
CA ASN A 95 1.91 2.38 -19.13
C ASN A 95 1.67 3.32 -17.94
N PRO A 96 0.42 3.48 -17.49
CA PRO A 96 0.10 4.36 -16.37
C PRO A 96 0.65 3.83 -15.04
N LEU A 97 0.77 2.52 -14.88
CA LEU A 97 1.40 1.93 -13.71
C LEU A 97 2.91 1.88 -13.95
N ARG A 98 3.68 2.37 -12.98
CA ARG A 98 5.13 2.53 -13.12
C ARG A 98 5.84 1.48 -12.27
N HIS A 99 5.94 1.71 -10.97
CA HIS A 99 6.58 0.78 -10.05
C HIS A 99 5.49 0.02 -9.30
N ILE A 100 5.42 -1.30 -9.48
CA ILE A 100 4.48 -2.14 -8.74
C ILE A 100 5.28 -3.03 -7.78
N ILE A 101 4.83 -3.08 -6.54
CA ILE A 101 5.42 -3.91 -5.49
C ILE A 101 4.34 -4.85 -4.97
N LEU A 102 4.53 -6.14 -5.18
CA LEU A 102 3.62 -7.17 -4.66
C LEU A 102 4.22 -7.82 -3.42
N LEU A 103 3.48 -7.81 -2.32
CA LEU A 103 3.84 -8.58 -1.13
C LEU A 103 3.22 -9.97 -1.23
N VAL A 104 4.02 -11.00 -0.99
CA VAL A 104 3.53 -12.38 -0.93
C VAL A 104 3.01 -12.66 0.48
N LEU A 105 1.70 -12.83 0.60
CA LEU A 105 1.00 -13.05 1.86
C LEU A 105 0.32 -14.41 1.88
N ASP A 106 0.19 -14.99 3.07
CA ASP A 106 -0.61 -16.19 3.27
C ASP A 106 -1.99 -15.79 3.82
N PRO A 107 -3.10 -16.16 3.15
CA PRO A 107 -4.45 -15.92 3.66
C PRO A 107 -4.71 -16.54 5.05
N SER A 108 -3.93 -17.53 5.47
CA SER A 108 -4.08 -18.19 6.77
C SER A 108 -3.45 -17.44 7.95
N LEU A 109 -2.76 -16.30 7.74
CA LEU A 109 -2.18 -15.52 8.84
C LEU A 109 -3.23 -15.01 9.82
N GLU A 110 -2.99 -15.21 11.10
CA GLU A 110 -3.79 -14.80 12.24
C GLU A 110 -3.11 -13.64 13.00
N LEU A 111 -3.55 -12.41 12.77
CA LEU A 111 -2.94 -11.22 13.40
C LEU A 111 -3.17 -11.13 14.92
N ALA A 112 -4.00 -11.99 15.50
CA ALA A 112 -4.12 -12.16 16.95
C ALA A 112 -2.91 -12.90 17.55
N ASN A 113 -2.21 -13.72 16.75
CA ASN A 113 -0.96 -14.34 17.14
C ASN A 113 0.17 -13.29 17.05
N PRO A 114 0.89 -13.00 18.15
CA PRO A 114 1.93 -11.96 18.15
C PRO A 114 3.07 -12.20 17.15
N HIS A 115 3.44 -13.48 16.90
CA HIS A 115 4.50 -13.83 15.98
C HIS A 115 4.07 -13.61 14.51
N GLU A 116 2.86 -14.02 14.16
CA GLU A 116 2.32 -13.82 12.82
C GLU A 116 2.01 -12.35 12.56
N ARG A 117 1.51 -11.63 13.56
CA ARG A 117 1.37 -10.17 13.53
C ARG A 117 2.70 -9.47 13.25
N SER A 118 3.77 -9.87 13.96
CA SER A 118 5.11 -9.34 13.74
C SER A 118 5.61 -9.66 12.33
N THR A 119 5.38 -10.89 11.86
CA THR A 119 5.75 -11.31 10.51
C THR A 119 5.02 -10.46 9.47
N PHE A 120 3.70 -10.27 9.61
CA PHE A 120 2.89 -9.44 8.71
C PHE A 120 3.38 -7.99 8.67
N LYS A 121 3.69 -7.40 9.83
CA LYS A 121 4.27 -6.06 9.93
C LYS A 121 5.59 -5.96 9.17
N GLU A 122 6.52 -6.89 9.41
CA GLU A 122 7.83 -6.88 8.72
C GLU A 122 7.68 -7.06 7.21
N ILE A 123 6.67 -7.80 6.74
CA ILE A 123 6.41 -7.92 5.30
C ILE A 123 6.00 -6.57 4.70
N ILE A 124 5.11 -5.82 5.36
CA ILE A 124 4.73 -4.47 4.94
C ILE A 124 5.97 -3.56 4.93
N ILE A 125 6.80 -3.60 5.99
CA ILE A 125 8.03 -2.79 6.06
C ILE A 125 8.97 -3.14 4.90
N LYS A 126 9.19 -4.43 4.59
CA LYS A 126 10.01 -4.85 3.44
C LYS A 126 9.52 -4.30 2.11
N ALA A 127 8.21 -4.15 1.92
CA ALA A 127 7.66 -3.55 0.70
C ALA A 127 7.93 -2.03 0.62
N LEU A 128 7.88 -1.33 1.76
CA LEU A 128 8.25 0.07 1.85
C LEU A 128 9.77 0.26 1.62
N GLU A 129 10.59 -0.63 2.20
CA GLU A 129 12.04 -0.67 1.97
C GLU A 129 12.38 -0.95 0.50
N GLU A 130 11.62 -1.81 -0.19
CA GLU A 130 11.78 -2.02 -1.62
C GLU A 130 11.45 -0.74 -2.42
N ALA A 131 10.40 0.01 -2.06
CA ALA A 131 10.11 1.30 -2.69
C ALA A 131 11.23 2.33 -2.47
N GLU A 132 11.71 2.44 -1.23
CA GLU A 132 12.85 3.30 -0.88
C GLU A 132 14.12 2.94 -1.66
N ARG A 133 14.40 1.64 -1.80
CA ARG A 133 15.55 1.13 -2.57
C ARG A 133 15.53 1.56 -4.04
N HIS A 134 14.35 1.78 -4.62
CA HIS A 134 14.18 2.32 -5.97
C HIS A 134 14.07 3.85 -6.01
N GLY A 135 14.26 4.53 -4.89
CA GLY A 135 14.25 6.00 -4.79
C GLY A 135 12.85 6.59 -4.97
N MET A 136 11.81 5.87 -4.53
CA MET A 136 10.43 6.36 -4.58
C MET A 136 10.19 7.42 -3.51
N GLU A 137 9.43 8.45 -3.86
CA GLU A 137 9.05 9.54 -2.96
C GLU A 137 7.65 9.33 -2.37
N ALA A 138 6.81 8.53 -3.04
CA ALA A 138 5.48 8.18 -2.60
C ALA A 138 5.15 6.69 -2.76
N VAL A 139 4.32 6.16 -1.88
CA VAL A 139 3.67 4.85 -2.04
C VAL A 139 2.16 4.99 -1.92
N ILE A 140 1.46 4.23 -2.76
CA ILE A 140 0.01 4.08 -2.73
C ILE A 140 -0.25 2.62 -2.40
N LEU A 141 -1.04 2.37 -1.36
CA LEU A 141 -1.30 1.02 -0.87
C LEU A 141 -2.77 0.88 -0.46
N PRO A 142 -3.38 -0.29 -0.64
CA PRO A 142 -4.65 -0.59 0.00
C PRO A 142 -4.46 -0.76 1.52
N GLY A 143 -5.55 -0.93 2.26
CA GLY A 143 -5.48 -1.55 3.59
C GLY A 143 -5.00 -2.99 3.46
N ILE A 144 -3.69 -3.23 3.47
CA ILE A 144 -3.08 -4.55 3.25
C ILE A 144 -3.65 -5.52 4.27
N GLY A 145 -4.28 -6.60 3.82
CA GLY A 145 -4.94 -7.61 4.66
C GLY A 145 -6.47 -7.45 4.81
N CYS A 146 -7.08 -6.32 4.43
CA CYS A 146 -8.53 -6.11 4.61
C CYS A 146 -9.39 -7.07 3.77
N GLY A 147 -8.90 -7.50 2.61
CA GLY A 147 -9.60 -8.45 1.73
C GLY A 147 -9.53 -9.91 2.19
N ASN A 148 -8.86 -10.20 3.30
CA ASN A 148 -8.69 -11.56 3.79
C ASN A 148 -9.73 -11.87 4.87
N SER A 149 -10.67 -12.78 4.58
CA SER A 149 -11.94 -12.97 5.29
C SER A 149 -11.86 -13.45 6.74
N GLY A 150 -10.68 -13.55 7.34
CA GLY A 150 -10.48 -13.97 8.74
C GLY A 150 -9.79 -12.94 9.64
N MET A 151 -9.19 -11.88 9.08
CA MET A 151 -8.42 -10.93 9.88
C MET A 151 -9.34 -9.83 10.46
N PRO A 152 -9.36 -9.61 11.78
CA PRO A 152 -10.09 -8.48 12.35
C PRO A 152 -9.52 -7.16 11.83
N LEU A 153 -10.37 -6.35 11.20
CA LEU A 153 -9.97 -5.08 10.57
C LEU A 153 -9.21 -4.14 11.52
N GLN A 154 -9.53 -4.20 12.82
CA GLN A 154 -8.81 -3.43 13.85
C GLN A 154 -7.32 -3.81 13.89
N TYR A 155 -6.99 -5.11 13.93
CA TYR A 155 -5.60 -5.56 13.92
C TYR A 155 -4.91 -5.25 12.60
N VAL A 156 -5.64 -5.38 11.49
CA VAL A 156 -5.13 -5.02 10.15
C VAL A 156 -4.73 -3.54 10.12
N ALA A 157 -5.63 -2.65 10.52
CA ALA A 157 -5.38 -1.22 10.56
C ALA A 157 -4.21 -0.87 11.49
N ASP A 158 -4.17 -1.45 12.69
CA ASP A 158 -3.08 -1.22 13.64
C ASP A 158 -1.72 -1.62 13.07
N VAL A 159 -1.63 -2.79 12.43
CA VAL A 159 -0.36 -3.27 11.88
C VAL A 159 0.08 -2.45 10.66
N ASN A 160 -0.85 -2.03 9.79
CA ASN A 160 -0.53 -1.15 8.67
C ASN A 160 0.11 0.16 9.16
N PHE A 161 -0.51 0.82 10.16
CA PHE A 161 0.05 2.06 10.71
C PHE A 161 1.35 1.83 11.47
N GLU A 162 1.49 0.75 12.23
CA GLU A 162 2.77 0.40 12.89
C GLU A 162 3.89 0.19 11.89
N ALA A 163 3.63 -0.52 10.79
CA ALA A 163 4.62 -0.75 9.75
C ALA A 163 5.09 0.57 9.12
N ILE A 164 4.15 1.47 8.79
CA ILE A 164 4.46 2.79 8.24
C ILE A 164 5.23 3.64 9.25
N GLU A 165 4.76 3.73 10.49
CA GLU A 165 5.41 4.49 11.55
C GLU A 165 6.83 4.00 11.83
N GLU A 166 7.01 2.69 11.89
CA GLU A 166 8.31 2.06 12.12
C GLU A 166 9.25 2.28 10.95
N PHE A 167 8.78 2.11 9.71
CA PHE A 167 9.54 2.45 8.52
C PHE A 167 10.00 3.92 8.55
N ILE A 168 9.09 4.86 8.78
CA ILE A 168 9.42 6.30 8.89
C ILE A 168 10.45 6.50 10.01
N GLY A 169 10.35 5.78 11.12
CA GLY A 169 11.33 5.82 12.20
C GLY A 169 12.71 5.25 11.86
N ARG A 170 12.79 4.25 10.98
CA ARG A 170 14.06 3.66 10.50
C ARG A 170 14.80 4.60 9.53
N TYR A 171 14.06 5.33 8.69
CA TYR A 171 14.65 6.13 7.61
C TYR A 171 14.70 7.64 7.90
N GLU A 172 13.80 8.18 8.72
CA GLU A 172 13.68 9.60 9.08
C GLU A 172 14.10 10.54 7.93
N SER A 173 14.91 11.56 8.19
CA SER A 173 15.38 12.54 7.22
C SER A 173 16.36 12.02 6.16
N ARG A 174 16.66 10.71 6.16
CA ARG A 174 17.58 10.08 5.22
C ARG A 174 16.86 9.37 4.08
N GLY A 175 15.60 8.97 4.30
CA GLY A 175 14.76 8.33 3.29
C GLY A 175 14.19 9.30 2.28
N SER A 176 14.04 8.83 1.05
CA SER A 176 13.33 9.51 -0.04
C SER A 176 11.82 9.33 0.04
N LEU A 177 11.33 8.23 0.62
CA LEU A 177 9.92 7.90 0.71
C LEU A 177 9.23 8.70 1.82
N LYS A 178 8.46 9.71 1.42
CA LYS A 178 7.82 10.67 2.34
C LYS A 178 6.31 10.66 2.32
N LEU A 179 5.68 10.15 1.27
CA LEU A 179 4.22 10.14 1.15
C LEU A 179 3.68 8.71 1.19
N PHE A 180 2.77 8.44 2.12
CA PHE A 180 2.11 7.15 2.29
C PHE A 180 0.61 7.34 2.12
N SER A 181 0.03 6.85 1.03
CA SER A 181 -1.40 6.97 0.75
C SER A 181 -2.13 5.64 0.89
N VAL A 182 -2.89 5.50 1.96
CA VAL A 182 -3.70 4.33 2.27
C VAL A 182 -5.11 4.51 1.69
N CYS A 183 -5.44 3.76 0.65
CA CYS A 183 -6.73 3.81 -0.03
C CYS A 183 -7.62 2.64 0.40
N LEU A 184 -8.82 2.95 0.87
CA LEU A 184 -9.76 1.99 1.46
C LEU A 184 -11.07 2.03 0.68
N ARG A 185 -11.56 0.86 0.24
CA ARG A 185 -12.70 0.78 -0.68
C ARG A 185 -14.02 0.64 0.05
N GLN A 186 -14.02 -0.05 1.19
CA GLN A 186 -15.25 -0.33 1.91
C GLN A 186 -15.45 0.68 3.03
N ASN A 187 -16.71 1.08 3.26
CA ASN A 187 -17.06 1.98 4.35
C ASN A 187 -16.64 1.43 5.72
N ILE A 188 -16.72 0.10 5.92
CA ILE A 188 -16.29 -0.51 7.19
C ILE A 188 -14.79 -0.41 7.40
N GLU A 189 -13.98 -0.62 6.36
CA GLU A 189 -12.52 -0.41 6.42
C GLU A 189 -12.21 1.04 6.77
N LEU A 190 -12.91 1.98 6.13
CA LEU A 190 -12.77 3.40 6.35
C LEU A 190 -13.05 3.80 7.79
N GLU A 191 -14.17 3.37 8.37
CA GLU A 191 -14.50 3.70 9.76
C GLU A 191 -13.46 3.11 10.73
N VAL A 192 -13.07 1.84 10.55
CA VAL A 192 -12.08 1.20 11.43
C VAL A 192 -10.72 1.89 11.33
N PHE A 193 -10.20 2.14 10.12
CA PHE A 193 -8.92 2.82 9.96
C PHE A 193 -8.96 4.26 10.50
N LYS A 194 -10.08 4.98 10.33
CA LYS A 194 -10.28 6.31 10.93
C LYS A 194 -10.23 6.25 12.46
N ASP A 195 -10.85 5.26 13.08
CA ASP A 195 -10.87 5.14 14.53
C ASP A 195 -9.51 4.75 15.10
N VAL A 196 -8.82 3.79 14.47
CA VAL A 196 -7.42 3.47 14.79
C VAL A 196 -6.55 4.71 14.66
N TRP A 197 -6.68 5.43 13.56
CA TRP A 197 -5.96 6.66 13.29
C TRP A 197 -6.18 7.71 14.39
N ARG A 198 -7.44 7.98 14.74
CA ARG A 198 -7.81 8.95 15.79
C ARG A 198 -7.19 8.58 17.13
N ASN A 199 -7.22 7.31 17.51
CA ASN A 199 -6.61 6.83 18.76
C ASN A 199 -5.07 7.01 18.77
N ARG A 200 -4.44 7.00 17.58
CA ARG A 200 -3.00 7.24 17.41
C ARG A 200 -2.63 8.71 17.26
N SER A 201 -3.61 9.61 17.10
CA SER A 201 -3.41 11.01 16.70
C SER A 201 -2.52 11.86 17.60
N ASN A 202 -2.37 11.51 18.88
CA ASN A 202 -1.42 12.18 19.78
C ASN A 202 0.05 12.06 19.31
N ARG A 203 0.35 11.10 18.44
CA ARG A 203 1.68 10.90 17.84
C ARG A 203 1.89 11.68 16.54
N TYR A 204 0.84 12.29 16.00
CA TYR A 204 0.87 12.99 14.72
C TYR A 204 0.64 14.50 14.90
N ARG A 205 1.23 15.29 14.01
CA ARG A 205 0.77 16.67 13.81
C ARG A 205 -0.43 16.61 12.87
N MET A 206 -1.61 16.87 13.41
CA MET A 206 -2.85 16.91 12.62
C MET A 206 -2.92 18.24 11.86
N CYS A 207 -2.96 18.17 10.53
CA CYS A 207 -3.25 19.31 9.69
C CYS A 207 -4.73 19.26 9.30
N TRP A 208 -5.52 20.18 9.85
CA TRP A 208 -6.93 20.31 9.50
C TRP A 208 -7.05 20.80 8.06
N ILE A 209 -7.61 19.96 7.19
CA ILE A 209 -8.10 20.43 5.89
C ILE A 209 -9.46 21.06 6.15
N ASN A 210 -9.49 22.39 6.30
CA ASN A 210 -10.75 23.14 6.31
C ASN A 210 -11.47 22.88 4.99
N ARG A 211 -12.68 22.32 5.06
CA ARG A 211 -13.61 22.30 3.93
C ARG A 211 -14.29 23.65 3.82
#